data_AF-A0A8B8LK05-F1
#
_entry.id   AF-A0A8B8LK05-F1
#
_cell.length_a   1.000
_cell.length_b   1.000
_cell.length_c   1.000
_cell.angle_alpha   90.00
_cell.angle_beta   90.00
_cell.angle_gamma   90.00
#
_symmetry.space_group_name_H-M   'P 1'
#
loop_
_entity.id
_entity.type
_entity.pdbx_description
1 polymer ?
#
loop_
_entity_poly.entity_id
_entity_poly.type
_entity_poly.pdbx_seq_one_letter_code
_entity_poly.pdbx_strand_id
1 'polypeptide(L)'
;MAISSNNALVFVMLLFTLCEMQIIAGQETRTCTNRGPCFLKKIKCPHQCPHASSPDPKAKVCSVNCNSPTCETTCKHHKPNCRSPGSACLDPRFVGADGIVFYFHGRKNEHFTLVSDVNFQINARFIGLRPEGRTRDYTWIQALGILFDSHKFTIEATPTSSWGDEIDHLKFSHNGKELVIPDGYLSTWQCPENQFRIKRTSSKNSVTITLPEVADISLNVVPVTKEDSRIHNYQIPDNDCFAHLEVQFKFYSLSSKVEGVLGRTYQPDFQNPVKLGVAMPVVGGEDRYRTTSLVSADCGVCLFAPAEALVNKNQVIDYGVLDCTGVANSGNGIVCRR
;
A
#
# COMPACT_ATOMS: atom_id res chain seq x y z
N MET A 1 -48.69 1.26 43.93
CA MET A 1 -47.29 1.24 44.39
C MET A 1 -46.57 2.40 43.73
N ALA A 2 -46.35 3.50 44.47
CA ALA A 2 -45.62 4.64 43.97
C ALA A 2 -44.13 4.32 44.04
N ILE A 3 -43.49 4.07 42.90
CA ILE A 3 -42.04 3.99 42.83
C ILE A 3 -41.53 5.40 43.13
N SER A 4 -40.92 5.58 44.30
CA SER A 4 -40.28 6.85 44.68
C SER A 4 -39.31 7.27 43.58
N SER A 5 -39.42 8.53 43.13
CA SER A 5 -38.60 9.11 42.05
C SER A 5 -37.10 8.83 42.21
N ASN A 6 -36.61 8.80 43.46
CA ASN A 6 -35.22 8.48 43.78
C ASN A 6 -34.83 7.03 43.49
N ASN A 7 -35.73 6.06 43.69
CA ASN A 7 -35.43 4.66 43.39
C ASN A 7 -35.41 4.40 41.88
N ALA A 8 -36.29 5.05 41.11
CA ALA A 8 -36.27 4.97 39.66
C ALA A 8 -34.98 5.56 39.07
N LEU A 9 -34.51 6.70 39.59
CA LEU A 9 -33.25 7.32 39.17
C LEU A 9 -32.03 6.42 39.47
N VAL A 10 -31.99 5.80 40.66
CA VAL A 10 -30.92 4.86 41.04
C VAL A 10 -30.90 3.64 40.13
N PHE A 11 -32.07 3.06 39.81
CA PHE A 11 -32.15 1.94 38.87
C PHE A 11 -31.70 2.30 37.45
N VAL A 12 -32.08 3.49 36.96
CA VAL A 12 -31.63 3.98 35.64
C VAL A 12 -30.11 4.19 35.63
N MET A 13 -29.55 4.81 36.66
CA MET A 13 -28.09 4.98 36.79
C MET A 13 -27.37 3.63 36.88
N LEU A 14 -27.93 2.65 37.60
CA LEU A 14 -27.36 1.31 37.70
C LEU A 14 -27.40 0.57 36.35
N LEU A 15 -28.47 0.75 35.56
CA LEU A 15 -28.57 0.21 34.21
C LEU A 15 -27.57 0.86 33.25
N PHE A 16 -27.36 2.18 33.36
CA PHE A 16 -26.32 2.88 32.58
C PHE A 16 -24.92 2.39 32.94
N THR A 17 -24.59 2.24 34.22
CA THR A 17 -23.27 1.74 34.63
C THR A 17 -23.04 0.27 34.25
N LEU A 18 -24.08 -0.57 34.35
CA LEU A 18 -24.01 -1.96 33.88
C LEU A 18 -23.84 -2.05 32.35
N CYS A 19 -24.51 -1.16 31.60
CA CYS A 19 -24.36 -1.07 30.15
C CYS A 19 -22.95 -0.61 29.74
N GLU A 20 -22.41 0.43 30.39
CA GLU A 20 -21.03 0.89 30.16
C GLU A 20 -19.99 -0.19 30.49
N MET A 21 -20.20 -0.96 31.56
CA MET A 21 -19.31 -2.07 31.93
C MET A 21 -19.33 -3.21 30.90
N GLN A 22 -20.49 -3.53 30.32
CA GLN A 22 -20.58 -4.50 29.21
C GLN A 22 -19.87 -3.98 27.95
N ILE A 23 -19.98 -2.68 27.66
CA ILE A 23 -19.32 -2.04 26.52
C ILE A 23 -17.78 -2.06 26.67
N ILE A 24 -17.25 -1.82 27.89
CA ILE A 24 -15.81 -1.89 28.17
C ILE A 24 -15.28 -3.34 28.14
N ALA A 25 -16.08 -4.30 28.59
CA ALA A 25 -15.71 -5.72 28.59
C ALA A 25 -15.64 -6.33 27.18
N GLY A 26 -16.37 -5.78 26.21
CA GLY A 26 -16.37 -6.25 24.82
C GLY A 26 -15.19 -5.76 23.96
N GLN A 27 -14.37 -4.83 24.45
CA GLN A 27 -13.26 -4.26 23.68
C GLN A 27 -12.05 -5.20 23.64
N GLU A 28 -11.68 -5.61 22.43
CA GLU A 28 -10.46 -6.36 22.18
C GLU A 28 -9.23 -5.52 22.56
N THR A 29 -8.21 -6.20 23.10
CA THR A 29 -6.90 -5.61 23.36
C THR A 29 -5.89 -6.20 22.40
N ARG A 30 -5.16 -5.34 21.68
CA ARG A 30 -4.06 -5.74 20.79
C ARG A 30 -2.72 -5.57 21.48
N THR A 31 -1.80 -6.50 21.25
CA THR A 31 -0.42 -6.41 21.73
C THR A 31 0.54 -6.49 20.56
N CYS A 32 1.46 -5.53 20.47
CA CYS A 32 2.48 -5.52 19.43
C CYS A 32 3.65 -6.41 19.85
N THR A 33 3.97 -7.42 19.05
CA THR A 33 5.08 -8.36 19.31
C THR A 33 6.36 -7.99 18.58
N ASN A 34 6.30 -7.05 17.63
CA ASN A 34 7.49 -6.58 16.92
C ASN A 34 8.24 -5.55 17.76
N ARG A 35 9.58 -5.60 17.71
CA ARG A 35 10.42 -4.61 18.40
C ARG A 35 10.14 -3.23 17.82
N GLY A 36 9.78 -2.27 18.67
CA GLY A 36 9.38 -0.92 18.28
C GLY A 36 8.76 -0.14 19.45
N PRO A 37 8.28 1.10 19.22
CA PRO A 37 7.74 1.97 20.27
C PRO A 37 6.57 1.36 21.08
N CYS A 38 5.83 0.44 20.47
CA CYS A 38 4.69 -0.23 21.07
C CYS A 38 4.98 -1.67 21.54
N PHE A 39 6.24 -2.11 21.54
CA PHE A 39 6.60 -3.49 21.86
C PHE A 39 6.04 -3.91 23.23
N LEU A 40 5.28 -5.01 23.23
CA LEU A 40 4.58 -5.61 24.37
C LEU A 40 3.55 -4.71 25.07
N LYS A 41 3.22 -3.53 24.51
CA LYS A 41 2.14 -2.69 25.03
C LYS A 41 0.79 -3.31 24.69
N LYS A 42 -0.07 -3.42 25.69
CA LYS A 42 -1.48 -3.77 25.56
C LYS A 42 -2.27 -2.51 25.22
N ILE A 43 -2.86 -2.47 24.03
CA ILE A 43 -3.56 -1.31 23.48
C ILE A 43 -5.02 -1.69 23.24
N LYS A 44 -5.94 -0.96 23.87
CA LYS A 44 -7.39 -1.22 23.75
C LYS A 44 -7.94 -0.69 22.43
N CYS A 45 -8.86 -1.44 21.84
CA CYS A 45 -9.59 -1.00 20.65
C CYS A 45 -10.66 0.06 21.00
N PRO A 46 -10.94 1.04 20.13
CA PRO A 46 -11.93 2.08 20.41
C PRO A 46 -13.36 1.50 20.42
N HIS A 47 -14.26 2.11 21.18
CA HIS A 47 -15.65 1.63 21.32
C HIS A 47 -16.40 1.52 19.98
N GLN A 48 -16.10 2.42 19.04
CA GLN A 48 -16.70 2.45 17.71
C GLN A 48 -16.23 1.31 16.77
N CYS A 49 -15.18 0.57 17.16
CA CYS A 49 -14.73 -0.66 16.50
C CYS A 49 -14.05 -1.57 17.54
N PRO A 50 -14.83 -2.22 18.42
CA PRO A 50 -14.27 -2.90 19.59
C PRO A 50 -13.45 -4.13 19.21
N HIS A 51 -13.62 -4.64 18.00
CA HIS A 51 -12.91 -5.81 17.49
C HIS A 51 -12.01 -5.44 16.31
N ALA A 52 -10.90 -6.14 16.19
CA ALA A 52 -9.96 -5.97 15.09
C ALA A 52 -10.21 -6.90 13.91
N SER A 53 -11.33 -7.62 13.95
CA SER A 53 -11.92 -8.36 12.84
C SER A 53 -13.43 -8.37 12.98
N SER A 54 -14.16 -8.21 11.87
CA SER A 54 -15.62 -8.36 11.80
C SER A 54 -16.00 -9.26 10.62
N PRO A 55 -17.01 -10.14 10.74
CA PRO A 55 -17.56 -10.86 9.60
C PRO A 55 -18.38 -9.96 8.66
N ASP A 56 -18.81 -8.79 9.12
CA ASP A 56 -19.48 -7.78 8.29
C ASP A 56 -18.43 -6.98 7.49
N PRO A 57 -18.43 -7.05 6.14
CA PRO A 57 -17.47 -6.33 5.30
C PRO A 57 -17.63 -4.80 5.35
N LYS A 58 -18.76 -4.28 5.84
CA LYS A 58 -18.99 -2.83 6.01
C LYS A 58 -18.54 -2.31 7.37
N ALA A 59 -18.32 -3.19 8.34
CA ALA A 59 -17.92 -2.81 9.67
C ALA A 59 -16.54 -2.13 9.68
N LYS A 60 -16.35 -1.23 10.64
CA LYS A 60 -15.02 -0.73 10.99
C LYS A 60 -14.35 -1.74 11.92
N VAL A 61 -13.07 -1.98 11.69
CA VAL A 61 -12.22 -2.82 12.53
C VAL A 61 -11.12 -2.01 13.17
N CYS A 62 -10.75 -2.42 14.38
CA CYS A 62 -9.62 -1.88 15.10
C CYS A 62 -8.29 -2.23 14.44
N SER A 63 -7.50 -1.21 14.14
CA SER A 63 -6.16 -1.32 13.59
C SER A 63 -5.19 -0.57 14.50
N VAL A 64 -4.06 -1.20 14.83
CA VAL A 64 -2.99 -0.58 15.62
C VAL A 64 -1.76 -0.40 14.75
N ASN A 65 -1.13 0.76 14.83
CA ASN A 65 0.18 0.99 14.23
C ASN A 65 1.25 0.73 15.29
N CYS A 66 1.85 -0.45 15.29
CA CYS A 66 2.87 -0.84 16.27
C CYS A 66 4.16 0.00 16.20
N ASN A 67 4.36 0.72 15.10
CA ASN A 67 5.50 1.60 14.89
C ASN A 67 5.19 3.05 15.27
N SER A 68 3.94 3.37 15.63
CA SER A 68 3.58 4.73 16.06
C SER A 68 4.21 5.04 17.42
N PRO A 69 4.80 6.23 17.63
CA PRO A 69 5.28 6.62 18.96
C PRO A 69 4.15 6.70 19.99
N THR A 70 2.92 6.98 19.56
CA THR A 70 1.74 7.12 20.44
C THR A 70 1.03 5.81 20.74
N CYS A 71 1.27 4.76 19.94
CA CYS A 71 0.62 3.46 20.11
C CYS A 71 -0.92 3.51 20.15
N GLU A 72 -1.51 4.39 19.36
CA GLU A 72 -2.97 4.56 19.29
C GLU A 72 -3.62 3.54 18.34
N THR A 73 -4.85 3.15 18.69
CA THR A 73 -5.74 2.36 17.82
C THR A 73 -6.61 3.28 16.99
N THR A 74 -6.89 2.84 15.76
CA THR A 74 -7.76 3.55 14.82
C THR A 74 -8.82 2.60 14.28
N CYS A 75 -10.01 3.13 14.00
CA CYS A 75 -11.07 2.38 13.35
C CYS A 75 -10.99 2.55 11.85
N LYS A 76 -10.85 1.44 11.13
CA LYS A 76 -10.68 1.43 9.67
C LYS A 76 -11.66 0.49 9.01
N HIS A 77 -12.08 0.81 7.80
CA HIS A 77 -12.82 -0.12 6.96
C HIS A 77 -11.87 -1.16 6.34
N HIS A 78 -12.44 -2.27 5.90
CA HIS A 78 -11.72 -3.34 5.19
C HIS A 78 -11.25 -2.92 3.78
N LYS A 79 -11.90 -1.89 3.21
CA LYS A 79 -11.61 -1.34 1.89
C LYS A 79 -10.57 -0.20 1.94
N PRO A 80 -9.83 0.04 0.85
CA PRO A 80 -8.93 1.18 0.71
C PRO A 80 -9.61 2.52 1.05
N ASN A 81 -8.88 3.45 1.68
CA ASN A 81 -9.38 4.80 1.91
C ASN A 81 -8.95 5.72 0.77
N CYS A 82 -9.80 5.89 -0.23
CA CYS A 82 -9.47 6.64 -1.44
C CYS A 82 -9.26 8.16 -1.25
N ARG A 83 -9.17 8.67 -0.02
CA ARG A 83 -8.93 10.09 0.31
C ARG A 83 -7.67 10.34 1.13
N SER A 84 -6.99 9.31 1.64
CA SER A 84 -5.79 9.49 2.45
C SER A 84 -4.50 9.51 1.63
N PRO A 85 -3.41 10.11 2.16
CA PRO A 85 -2.07 10.02 1.58
C PRO A 85 -1.71 8.60 1.19
N GLY A 86 -1.13 8.43 0.00
CA GLY A 86 -0.77 7.13 -0.55
C GLY A 86 -1.93 6.40 -1.24
N SER A 87 -3.09 7.02 -1.45
CA SER A 87 -4.16 6.38 -2.21
C SER A 87 -3.95 6.52 -3.72
N ALA A 88 -4.19 5.46 -4.46
CA ALA A 88 -4.37 5.41 -5.91
C ALA A 88 -5.74 4.77 -6.19
N CYS A 89 -6.77 5.61 -6.21
CA CYS A 89 -8.16 5.19 -6.43
C CYS A 89 -8.83 6.24 -7.31
N LEU A 90 -9.96 5.90 -7.91
CA LEU A 90 -10.66 6.78 -8.87
C LEU A 90 -9.66 7.15 -9.98
N ASP A 91 -8.98 6.12 -10.51
CA ASP A 91 -7.86 6.28 -11.43
C ASP A 91 -8.20 7.25 -12.57
N PRO A 92 -7.23 8.09 -12.98
CA PRO A 92 -5.80 8.04 -12.68
C PRO A 92 -5.37 8.90 -11.47
N ARG A 93 -6.26 9.06 -10.49
CA ARG A 93 -6.05 9.93 -9.32
C ARG A 93 -5.17 9.29 -8.24
N PHE A 94 -4.22 10.06 -7.74
CA PHE A 94 -3.34 9.75 -6.62
C PHE A 94 -3.47 10.82 -5.52
N VAL A 95 -3.09 10.47 -4.29
CA VAL A 95 -2.91 11.41 -3.17
C VAL A 95 -1.49 11.29 -2.66
N GLY A 96 -0.72 12.38 -2.78
CA GLY A 96 0.67 12.44 -2.33
C GLY A 96 0.82 12.37 -0.82
N ALA A 97 2.06 12.27 -0.34
CA ALA A 97 2.38 12.27 1.09
C ALA A 97 1.92 13.55 1.80
N ASP A 98 1.92 14.67 1.09
CA ASP A 98 1.41 15.99 1.50
C ASP A 98 -0.13 16.08 1.56
N GLY A 99 -0.83 15.00 1.19
CA GLY A 99 -2.29 14.95 1.13
C GLY A 99 -2.89 15.63 -0.10
N ILE A 100 -2.06 16.13 -1.03
CA ILE A 100 -2.54 16.81 -2.23
C ILE A 100 -2.87 15.78 -3.30
N VAL A 101 -4.01 16.01 -3.97
CA VAL A 101 -4.47 15.19 -5.08
C VAL A 101 -3.70 15.56 -6.35
N PHE A 102 -3.20 14.56 -7.07
CA PHE A 102 -2.62 14.71 -8.39
C PHE A 102 -3.04 13.56 -9.31
N TYR A 103 -2.82 13.71 -10.62
CA TYR A 103 -3.23 12.73 -11.62
C TYR A 103 -2.01 12.25 -12.40
N PHE A 104 -1.88 10.94 -12.54
CA PHE A 104 -0.84 10.32 -13.36
C PHE A 104 -1.49 9.35 -14.33
N HIS A 105 -1.60 9.75 -15.59
CA HIS A 105 -2.31 8.95 -16.59
C HIS A 105 -1.52 7.71 -17.02
N GLY A 106 -0.19 7.75 -16.98
CA GLY A 106 0.62 6.70 -17.59
C GLY A 106 0.22 6.49 -19.06
N ARG A 107 0.16 5.22 -19.49
CA ARG A 107 -0.26 4.80 -20.83
C ARG A 107 -0.95 3.44 -20.78
N LYS A 108 -1.94 3.24 -21.65
CA LYS A 108 -2.61 1.94 -21.81
C LYS A 108 -1.59 0.85 -22.16
N ASN A 109 -1.71 -0.30 -21.49
CA ASN A 109 -0.89 -1.50 -21.68
C ASN A 109 0.61 -1.30 -21.37
N GLU A 110 0.93 -0.31 -20.52
CA GLU A 110 2.29 -0.05 -20.08
C GLU A 110 2.43 -0.19 -18.56
N HIS A 111 3.68 -0.24 -18.11
CA HIS A 111 4.04 -0.43 -16.71
C HIS A 111 4.82 0.78 -16.20
N PHE A 112 4.48 1.23 -15.00
CA PHE A 112 5.16 2.36 -14.35
C PHE A 112 5.44 2.05 -12.89
N THR A 113 6.60 2.51 -12.42
CA THR A 113 6.99 2.42 -11.02
C THR A 113 6.25 3.47 -10.19
N LEU A 114 5.42 3.00 -9.27
CA LEU A 114 4.73 3.86 -8.31
C LEU A 114 5.67 4.26 -7.17
N VAL A 115 6.46 3.31 -6.67
CA VAL A 115 7.43 3.52 -5.60
C VAL A 115 8.66 2.64 -5.84
N SER A 116 9.87 3.19 -5.70
CA SER A 116 11.14 2.48 -5.75
C SER A 116 12.03 2.98 -4.62
N ASP A 117 12.48 2.06 -3.79
CA ASP A 117 13.47 2.29 -2.75
C ASP A 117 14.51 1.17 -2.80
N VAL A 118 15.55 1.25 -1.96
CA VAL A 118 16.71 0.35 -2.04
C VAL A 118 16.32 -1.13 -1.94
N ASN A 119 15.39 -1.47 -1.05
CA ASN A 119 15.00 -2.86 -0.72
C ASN A 119 13.63 -3.27 -1.25
N PHE A 120 12.86 -2.36 -1.87
CA PHE A 120 11.58 -2.72 -2.47
C PHE A 120 11.21 -1.81 -3.65
N GLN A 121 10.40 -2.35 -4.55
CA GLN A 121 9.80 -1.59 -5.64
C GLN A 121 8.38 -2.08 -5.92
N ILE A 122 7.49 -1.14 -6.18
CA ILE A 122 6.10 -1.39 -6.55
C ILE A 122 5.85 -0.75 -7.92
N ASN A 123 5.57 -1.61 -8.90
CA ASN A 123 5.14 -1.22 -10.22
C ASN A 123 3.64 -1.42 -10.39
N ALA A 124 3.04 -0.67 -11.30
CA ALA A 124 1.66 -0.80 -11.71
C ALA A 124 1.55 -1.02 -13.22
N ARG A 125 0.64 -1.90 -13.64
CA ARG A 125 0.19 -2.05 -15.03
C ARG A 125 -1.05 -1.20 -15.23
N PHE A 126 -1.05 -0.34 -16.24
CA PHE A 126 -2.21 0.47 -16.60
C PHE A 126 -2.97 -0.16 -17.76
N ILE A 127 -4.28 -0.32 -17.59
CA ILE A 127 -5.23 -0.53 -18.70
C ILE A 127 -5.82 0.81 -19.11
N GLY A 128 -6.49 0.87 -20.25
CA GLY A 128 -7.08 2.12 -20.69
C GLY A 128 -7.96 2.05 -21.92
N LEU A 129 -8.67 3.14 -22.14
CA LEU A 129 -9.61 3.34 -23.23
C LEU A 129 -9.50 4.77 -23.75
N ARG A 130 -9.52 4.93 -25.08
CA ARG A 130 -9.55 6.23 -25.74
C ARG A 130 -10.83 6.35 -26.57
N PRO A 131 -11.85 7.03 -26.05
CA PRO A 131 -13.01 7.45 -26.84
C PRO A 131 -12.61 8.27 -28.05
N GLU A 132 -13.43 8.20 -29.09
CA GLU A 132 -13.27 9.04 -30.27
C GLU A 132 -13.23 10.53 -29.88
N GLY A 133 -12.34 11.29 -30.51
CA GLY A 133 -12.17 12.72 -30.25
C GLY A 133 -11.35 13.08 -29.00
N ARG A 134 -10.93 12.12 -28.16
CA ARG A 134 -9.97 12.39 -27.07
C ARG A 134 -8.53 12.28 -27.54
N THR A 135 -7.68 13.16 -27.00
CA THR A 135 -6.23 13.16 -27.23
C THR A 135 -5.45 12.28 -26.25
N ARG A 136 -6.11 11.81 -25.18
CA ARG A 136 -5.50 11.01 -24.09
C ARG A 136 -6.41 9.86 -23.69
N ASP A 137 -5.78 8.80 -23.22
CA ASP A 137 -6.45 7.64 -22.65
C ASP A 137 -7.04 7.97 -21.27
N TYR A 138 -8.21 7.41 -20.99
CA TYR A 138 -8.58 7.07 -19.63
C TYR A 138 -7.81 5.83 -19.23
N THR A 139 -7.31 5.81 -18.00
CA THR A 139 -6.44 4.73 -17.53
C THR A 139 -6.77 4.33 -16.11
N TRP A 140 -6.58 3.04 -15.82
CA TRP A 140 -6.83 2.42 -14.53
C TRP A 140 -5.72 1.44 -14.18
N ILE A 141 -5.42 1.26 -12.89
CA ILE A 141 -4.43 0.28 -12.46
C ILE A 141 -5.06 -1.11 -12.51
N GLN A 142 -4.57 -1.98 -13.39
CA GLN A 142 -5.05 -3.36 -13.48
C GLN A 142 -4.29 -4.30 -12.53
N ALA A 143 -2.98 -4.08 -12.38
CA ALA A 143 -2.13 -5.01 -11.65
C ALA A 143 -1.01 -4.27 -10.93
N LEU A 144 -0.56 -4.84 -9.81
CA LEU A 144 0.66 -4.44 -9.13
C LEU A 144 1.71 -5.54 -9.18
N GLY A 145 2.96 -5.14 -9.38
CA GLY A 145 4.14 -5.97 -9.22
C GLY A 145 4.95 -5.44 -8.06
N ILE A 146 5.20 -6.30 -7.07
CA ILE A 146 5.92 -5.97 -5.85
C ILE A 146 7.22 -6.77 -5.87
N LEU A 147 8.32 -6.07 -6.00
CA LEU A 147 9.67 -6.59 -5.83
C LEU A 147 10.07 -6.29 -4.39
N PHE A 148 10.34 -7.32 -3.59
CA PHE A 148 10.70 -7.19 -2.19
C PHE A 148 11.82 -8.18 -1.88
N ASP A 149 12.99 -7.67 -1.49
CA ASP A 149 14.24 -8.41 -1.37
C ASP A 149 14.63 -9.14 -2.69
N SER A 150 14.53 -10.47 -2.72
CA SER A 150 14.75 -11.32 -3.90
C SER A 150 13.46 -11.88 -4.50
N HIS A 151 12.29 -11.56 -3.91
CA HIS A 151 11.01 -12.11 -4.31
C HIS A 151 10.19 -11.13 -5.15
N LYS A 152 9.41 -11.70 -6.07
CA LYS A 152 8.50 -10.99 -6.97
C LYS A 152 7.09 -11.48 -6.70
N PHE A 153 6.20 -10.56 -6.37
CA PHE A 153 4.78 -10.83 -6.17
C PHE A 153 3.97 -10.05 -7.18
N THR A 154 2.94 -10.65 -7.74
CA THR A 154 1.97 -9.91 -8.55
C THR A 154 0.56 -10.12 -8.03
N ILE A 155 -0.26 -9.08 -8.16
CA ILE A 155 -1.70 -9.12 -7.98
C ILE A 155 -2.34 -8.43 -9.18
N GLU A 156 -3.31 -9.07 -9.80
CA GLU A 156 -4.00 -8.54 -10.98
C GLU A 156 -5.53 -8.67 -10.85
N ALA A 157 -6.24 -7.64 -11.33
CA ALA A 157 -7.67 -7.70 -11.60
C ALA A 157 -7.90 -8.48 -12.91
N THR A 158 -8.66 -9.57 -12.84
CA THR A 158 -8.98 -10.39 -14.01
C THR A 158 -10.02 -9.66 -14.89
N PRO A 159 -9.77 -9.52 -16.21
CA PRO A 159 -10.75 -8.95 -17.12
C PRO A 159 -12.07 -9.72 -17.09
N THR A 160 -13.19 -9.01 -17.13
CA THR A 160 -14.52 -9.61 -17.11
C THR A 160 -15.50 -8.79 -17.95
N SER A 161 -16.41 -9.45 -18.66
CA SER A 161 -17.46 -8.81 -19.44
C SER A 161 -18.66 -8.40 -18.58
N SER A 162 -18.87 -9.07 -17.44
CA SER A 162 -19.92 -8.75 -16.48
C SER A 162 -19.36 -8.73 -15.07
N TRP A 163 -19.79 -7.76 -14.27
CA TRP A 163 -19.41 -7.66 -12.87
C TRP A 163 -20.35 -8.50 -12.00
N GLY A 164 -19.78 -9.31 -11.12
CA GLY A 164 -20.50 -10.00 -10.07
C GLY A 164 -19.69 -10.00 -8.78
N ASP A 165 -20.24 -9.46 -7.71
CA ASP A 165 -19.55 -9.38 -6.41
C ASP A 165 -19.20 -10.78 -5.84
N GLU A 166 -19.92 -11.82 -6.30
CA GLU A 166 -19.71 -13.22 -5.96
C GLU A 166 -18.65 -13.92 -6.81
N ILE A 167 -17.98 -13.22 -7.73
CA ILE A 167 -16.87 -13.77 -8.52
C ILE A 167 -15.59 -13.14 -8.01
N ASP A 168 -14.57 -13.96 -7.75
CA ASP A 168 -13.26 -13.43 -7.36
C ASP A 168 -12.51 -13.02 -8.62
N HIS A 169 -12.22 -11.73 -8.71
CA HIS A 169 -11.50 -11.12 -9.81
C HIS A 169 -10.02 -10.90 -9.48
N LEU A 170 -9.52 -11.50 -8.40
CA LEU A 170 -8.11 -11.40 -8.01
C LEU A 170 -7.33 -12.62 -8.48
N LYS A 171 -6.17 -12.36 -9.09
CA LYS A 171 -5.19 -13.40 -9.38
C LYS A 171 -3.83 -13.00 -8.84
N PHE A 172 -3.14 -13.98 -8.24
CA PHE A 172 -1.86 -13.77 -7.56
C PHE A 172 -0.77 -14.62 -8.21
N SER A 173 0.46 -14.11 -8.17
CA SER A 173 1.65 -14.92 -8.46
C SER A 173 2.78 -14.62 -7.50
N HIS A 174 3.62 -15.62 -7.27
CA HIS A 174 4.87 -15.52 -6.52
C HIS A 174 6.01 -16.12 -7.36
N ASN A 175 7.04 -15.32 -7.61
CA ASN A 175 8.20 -15.69 -8.41
C ASN A 175 7.84 -16.31 -9.77
N GLY A 176 6.81 -15.76 -10.42
CA GLY A 176 6.31 -16.20 -11.73
C GLY A 176 5.44 -17.47 -11.70
N LYS A 177 5.19 -18.05 -10.52
CA LYS A 177 4.27 -19.17 -10.34
C LYS A 177 2.94 -18.67 -9.80
N GLU A 178 1.85 -19.24 -10.29
CA GLU A 178 0.51 -18.95 -9.79
C GLU A 178 0.41 -19.25 -8.29
N LEU A 179 -0.18 -18.32 -7.55
CA LEU A 179 -0.40 -18.43 -6.12
C LEU A 179 -1.89 -18.47 -5.85
N VAL A 180 -2.36 -19.54 -5.24
CA VAL A 180 -3.76 -19.69 -4.85
C VAL A 180 -3.91 -19.31 -3.38
N ILE A 181 -4.70 -18.28 -3.12
CA ILE A 181 -5.13 -17.91 -1.77
C ILE A 181 -6.61 -18.27 -1.67
N PRO A 182 -7.01 -19.18 -0.77
CA PRO A 182 -8.39 -19.60 -0.64
C PRO A 182 -9.34 -18.41 -0.50
N ASP A 183 -10.48 -18.48 -1.17
CA ASP A 183 -11.58 -17.55 -0.92
C ASP A 183 -11.96 -17.58 0.56
N GLY A 184 -12.47 -16.46 1.05
CA GLY A 184 -12.93 -16.37 2.42
C GLY A 184 -12.24 -15.27 3.22
N TYR A 185 -13.02 -14.71 4.13
CA TYR A 185 -12.57 -13.67 5.01
C TYR A 185 -11.42 -14.18 5.90
N LEU A 186 -10.34 -13.39 6.01
CA LEU A 186 -9.12 -13.70 6.76
C LEU A 186 -8.23 -14.81 6.19
N SER A 187 -8.59 -15.42 5.05
CA SER A 187 -7.67 -16.32 4.34
C SER A 187 -6.35 -15.61 4.08
N THR A 188 -5.26 -16.26 4.46
CA THR A 188 -3.94 -15.64 4.52
C THR A 188 -2.92 -16.54 3.84
N TRP A 189 -2.00 -15.91 3.12
CA TRP A 189 -0.77 -16.51 2.65
C TRP A 189 0.41 -15.70 3.17
N GLN A 190 1.50 -16.39 3.55
CA GLN A 190 2.69 -15.75 4.07
C GLN A 190 3.94 -16.41 3.49
N CYS A 191 4.88 -15.58 3.01
CA CYS A 191 6.19 -16.01 2.56
C CYS A 191 7.05 -16.36 3.79
N PRO A 192 7.59 -17.58 3.89
CA PRO A 192 8.40 -18.00 5.03
C PRO A 192 9.66 -17.14 5.22
N GLU A 193 10.32 -16.74 4.12
CA GLU A 193 11.65 -16.16 4.10
C GLU A 193 11.68 -14.71 4.59
N ASN A 194 10.77 -13.88 4.10
CA ASN A 194 10.76 -12.43 4.35
C ASN A 194 9.50 -11.94 5.06
N GLN A 195 8.66 -12.85 5.57
CA GLN A 195 7.42 -12.55 6.31
C GLN A 195 6.41 -11.67 5.53
N PHE A 196 6.59 -11.50 4.22
CA PHE A 196 5.61 -10.89 3.32
C PHE A 196 4.29 -11.63 3.46
N ARG A 197 3.18 -10.91 3.61
CA ARG A 197 1.88 -11.53 3.89
C ARG A 197 0.78 -10.92 3.03
N ILE A 198 -0.08 -11.77 2.48
CA ILE A 198 -1.32 -11.37 1.81
C ILE A 198 -2.47 -11.91 2.64
N LYS A 199 -3.43 -11.05 2.97
CA LYS A 199 -4.60 -11.42 3.77
C LYS A 199 -5.86 -10.90 3.09
N ARG A 200 -6.83 -11.78 2.85
CA ARG A 200 -8.16 -11.40 2.39
C ARG A 200 -8.89 -10.59 3.45
N THR A 201 -9.39 -9.42 3.07
CA THR A 201 -10.20 -8.54 3.92
C THR A 201 -11.70 -8.68 3.68
N SER A 202 -12.07 -9.41 2.62
CA SER A 202 -13.43 -9.86 2.29
C SER A 202 -13.36 -11.31 1.80
N SER A 203 -14.48 -11.96 1.53
CA SER A 203 -14.49 -13.28 0.89
C SER A 203 -13.80 -13.26 -0.48
N LYS A 204 -14.03 -12.21 -1.27
CA LYS A 204 -13.57 -12.01 -2.65
C LYS A 204 -13.16 -10.55 -2.87
N ASN A 205 -12.36 -10.29 -3.88
CA ASN A 205 -12.05 -8.95 -4.42
C ASN A 205 -11.34 -7.95 -3.50
N SER A 206 -11.07 -8.25 -2.23
CA SER A 206 -10.37 -7.34 -1.32
C SER A 206 -9.28 -8.04 -0.50
N VAL A 207 -8.08 -7.46 -0.49
CA VAL A 207 -6.92 -7.95 0.26
C VAL A 207 -6.14 -6.81 0.90
N THR A 208 -5.38 -7.14 1.94
CA THR A 208 -4.28 -6.33 2.44
C THR A 208 -2.99 -7.11 2.30
N ILE A 209 -1.98 -6.47 1.72
CA ILE A 209 -0.61 -6.95 1.64
C ILE A 209 0.20 -6.23 2.72
N THR A 210 0.95 -6.98 3.52
CA THR A 210 1.88 -6.44 4.51
C THR A 210 3.31 -6.73 4.05
N LEU A 211 4.07 -5.66 3.79
CA LEU A 211 5.52 -5.66 3.67
C LEU A 211 6.10 -5.35 5.05
N PRO A 212 6.73 -6.32 5.73
CA PRO A 212 7.26 -6.12 7.08
C PRO A 212 8.12 -4.88 7.17
N GLU A 213 7.81 -4.03 8.15
CA GLU A 213 8.52 -2.77 8.46
C GLU A 213 8.50 -1.69 7.35
N VAL A 214 8.04 -2.01 6.15
CA VAL A 214 8.05 -1.12 4.98
C VAL A 214 6.68 -0.50 4.74
N ALA A 215 5.64 -1.31 4.53
CA ALA A 215 4.32 -0.81 4.15
C ALA A 215 3.18 -1.79 4.38
N ASP A 216 1.98 -1.27 4.56
CA ASP A 216 0.74 -2.00 4.31
C ASP A 216 0.08 -1.46 3.02
N ILE A 217 -0.45 -2.36 2.20
CA ILE A 217 -1.10 -2.06 0.93
C ILE A 217 -2.50 -2.67 0.96
N SER A 218 -3.52 -1.83 1.04
CA SER A 218 -4.92 -2.28 0.94
C SER A 218 -5.38 -2.18 -0.51
N LEU A 219 -6.05 -3.22 -1.00
CA LEU A 219 -6.45 -3.40 -2.38
C LEU A 219 -7.92 -3.81 -2.46
N ASN A 220 -8.63 -3.26 -3.44
CA ASN A 220 -9.99 -3.67 -3.77
C ASN A 220 -10.18 -3.68 -5.30
N VAL A 221 -10.75 -4.75 -5.85
CA VAL A 221 -11.15 -4.79 -7.25
C VAL A 221 -12.51 -4.14 -7.41
N VAL A 222 -12.65 -3.28 -8.42
CA VAL A 222 -13.91 -2.62 -8.78
C VAL A 222 -14.08 -2.60 -10.30
N PRO A 223 -15.32 -2.59 -10.81
CA PRO A 223 -15.59 -2.34 -12.21
C PRO A 223 -15.66 -0.84 -12.47
N VAL A 224 -15.57 -0.43 -13.74
CA VAL A 224 -16.14 0.84 -14.17
C VAL A 224 -17.65 0.65 -14.32
N THR A 225 -18.45 1.36 -13.53
CA THR A 225 -19.91 1.19 -13.60
C THR A 225 -20.51 1.88 -14.82
N LYS A 226 -21.71 1.47 -15.23
CA LYS A 226 -22.47 2.15 -16.29
C LYS A 226 -22.72 3.63 -15.95
N GLU A 227 -22.93 3.93 -14.68
CA GLU A 227 -23.14 5.30 -14.22
C GLU A 227 -21.85 6.13 -14.31
N ASP A 228 -20.70 5.58 -13.90
CA ASP A 228 -19.41 6.25 -14.07
C ASP A 228 -19.12 6.51 -15.56
N SER A 229 -19.36 5.50 -16.40
CA SER A 229 -19.20 5.62 -17.85
C SER A 229 -20.10 6.70 -18.46
N ARG A 230 -21.35 6.82 -17.98
CA ARG A 230 -22.30 7.85 -18.41
C ARG A 230 -21.87 9.25 -17.96
N ILE A 231 -21.44 9.42 -16.71
CA ILE A 231 -21.02 10.71 -16.15
C ILE A 231 -19.74 11.20 -16.82
N HIS A 232 -18.76 10.33 -17.05
CA HIS A 232 -17.44 10.68 -17.56
C HIS A 232 -17.29 10.46 -19.08
N ASN A 233 -18.34 9.98 -19.74
CA ASN A 233 -18.33 9.60 -21.16
C ASN A 233 -17.14 8.68 -21.49
N TYR A 234 -16.96 7.63 -20.68
CA TYR A 234 -15.88 6.66 -20.89
C TYR A 234 -16.10 5.82 -22.15
N GLN A 235 -17.35 5.63 -22.59
CA GLN A 235 -17.71 4.78 -23.74
C GLN A 235 -17.21 3.34 -23.55
N ILE A 236 -17.32 2.83 -22.32
CA ILE A 236 -16.99 1.44 -21.99
C ILE A 236 -17.83 0.51 -22.88
N PRO A 237 -17.21 -0.44 -23.61
CA PRO A 237 -17.91 -1.38 -24.46
C PRO A 237 -18.69 -2.42 -23.62
N ASP A 238 -19.78 -2.95 -24.17
CA ASP A 238 -20.66 -3.89 -23.46
C ASP A 238 -20.00 -5.23 -23.09
N ASN A 239 -18.84 -5.54 -23.67
CA ASN A 239 -18.12 -6.80 -23.48
C ASN A 239 -16.97 -6.71 -22.46
N ASP A 240 -16.77 -5.57 -21.78
CA ASP A 240 -15.74 -5.40 -20.76
C ASP A 240 -16.20 -4.43 -19.67
N CYS A 241 -16.04 -4.82 -18.41
CA CYS A 241 -16.33 -3.97 -17.24
C CYS A 241 -15.12 -3.15 -16.77
N PHE A 242 -13.95 -3.30 -17.40
CA PHE A 242 -12.71 -2.62 -17.01
C PHE A 242 -12.40 -2.80 -15.52
N ALA A 243 -12.43 -4.06 -15.05
CA ALA A 243 -12.08 -4.39 -13.69
C ALA A 243 -10.66 -3.91 -13.36
N HIS A 244 -10.52 -3.15 -12.28
CA HIS A 244 -9.28 -2.48 -11.89
C HIS A 244 -9.13 -2.41 -10.38
N LEU A 245 -7.95 -1.98 -9.93
CA LEU A 245 -7.54 -1.95 -8.53
C LEU A 245 -7.67 -0.54 -7.97
N GLU A 246 -8.47 -0.40 -6.92
CA GLU A 246 -8.32 0.69 -5.96
C GLU A 246 -7.27 0.31 -4.93
N VAL A 247 -6.29 1.19 -4.71
CA VAL A 247 -5.13 0.91 -3.87
C VAL A 247 -4.96 1.99 -2.81
N GLN A 248 -4.62 1.58 -1.60
CA GLN A 248 -4.15 2.47 -0.53
C GLN A 248 -2.82 1.95 -0.02
N PHE A 249 -1.76 2.72 -0.24
CA PHE A 249 -0.46 2.47 0.36
C PHE A 249 -0.36 3.19 1.70
N LYS A 250 0.23 2.53 2.69
CA LYS A 250 0.61 3.11 3.97
C LYS A 250 2.05 2.72 4.26
N PHE A 251 2.97 3.64 4.01
CA PHE A 251 4.40 3.44 4.24
C PHE A 251 4.78 3.74 5.68
N TYR A 252 5.74 2.97 6.20
CA TYR A 252 6.28 3.05 7.55
C TYR A 252 7.74 3.48 7.56
N SER A 253 8.51 2.97 6.59
CA SER A 253 9.94 3.21 6.47
C SER A 253 10.28 3.39 5.00
N LEU A 254 10.42 4.65 4.57
CA LEU A 254 10.95 5.03 3.26
C LEU A 254 12.26 5.78 3.48
N SER A 255 13.24 5.56 2.60
CA SER A 255 14.45 6.35 2.57
C SER A 255 14.15 7.78 2.11
N SER A 256 15.03 8.72 2.45
CA SER A 256 14.92 10.10 1.97
C SER A 256 15.10 10.25 0.46
N LYS A 257 15.48 9.17 -0.25
CA LYS A 257 15.72 9.15 -1.69
C LYS A 257 14.64 8.41 -2.46
N VAL A 258 13.59 7.91 -1.80
CA VAL A 258 12.52 7.11 -2.43
C VAL A 258 11.98 7.74 -3.73
N GLU A 259 11.99 6.99 -4.82
CA GLU A 259 11.58 7.45 -6.15
C GLU A 259 10.25 6.81 -6.58
N GLY A 260 9.72 7.23 -7.73
CA GLY A 260 8.47 6.72 -8.31
C GLY A 260 7.38 7.78 -8.37
N VAL A 261 6.32 7.49 -9.14
CA VAL A 261 5.18 8.41 -9.34
C VAL A 261 4.60 8.91 -8.01
N LEU A 262 4.40 7.99 -7.07
CA LEU A 262 3.91 8.29 -5.72
C LEU A 262 5.09 8.47 -4.75
N GLY A 263 6.14 7.66 -4.89
CA GLY A 263 7.29 7.65 -3.99
C GLY A 263 7.97 9.01 -3.87
N ARG A 264 8.18 9.72 -5.00
CA ARG A 264 8.80 11.06 -4.99
C ARG A 264 8.07 12.06 -4.09
N THR A 265 6.77 11.91 -3.86
CA THR A 265 6.01 12.79 -2.95
C THR A 265 6.40 12.65 -1.48
N TYR A 266 7.07 11.55 -1.10
CA TYR A 266 7.53 11.28 0.26
C TYR A 266 8.95 11.79 0.55
N GLN A 267 9.66 12.34 -0.45
CA GLN A 267 11.00 12.86 -0.21
C GLN A 267 10.95 14.19 0.56
N PRO A 268 11.90 14.47 1.48
CA PRO A 268 11.91 15.69 2.29
C PRO A 268 12.00 17.00 1.50
N ASP A 269 12.63 16.96 0.32
CA ASP A 269 12.80 18.11 -0.57
C ASP A 269 11.67 18.23 -1.61
N PHE A 270 10.66 17.34 -1.55
CA PHE A 270 9.58 17.35 -2.52
C PHE A 270 8.79 18.65 -2.41
N GLN A 271 8.81 19.41 -3.50
CA GLN A 271 7.93 20.55 -3.70
C GLN A 271 6.87 20.16 -4.69
N ASN A 272 5.62 20.21 -4.25
CA ASN A 272 4.52 19.80 -5.10
C ASN A 272 4.41 20.76 -6.32
N PRO A 273 4.61 20.28 -7.56
CA PRO A 273 4.56 21.12 -8.75
C PRO A 273 3.12 21.51 -9.14
N VAL A 274 2.12 20.92 -8.47
CA VAL A 274 0.71 21.19 -8.71
C VAL A 274 0.39 22.65 -8.38
N LYS A 275 -0.11 23.38 -9.37
CA LYS A 275 -0.65 24.73 -9.19
C LYS A 275 -1.98 24.65 -8.43
N LEU A 276 -2.05 25.31 -7.28
CA LEU A 276 -3.29 25.47 -6.53
C LEU A 276 -4.36 26.14 -7.41
N GLY A 277 -5.59 25.58 -7.38
CA GLY A 277 -6.72 26.08 -8.18
C GLY A 277 -6.84 25.48 -9.59
N VAL A 278 -5.89 24.66 -10.05
CA VAL A 278 -6.04 23.91 -11.31
C VAL A 278 -6.85 22.64 -11.05
N ALA A 279 -7.96 22.49 -11.77
CA ALA A 279 -8.73 21.26 -11.76
C ALA A 279 -7.91 20.12 -12.40
N MET A 280 -7.83 18.98 -11.71
CA MET A 280 -7.13 17.77 -12.16
C MET A 280 -5.67 18.00 -12.59
N PRO A 281 -4.79 18.32 -11.64
CA PRO A 281 -3.41 18.63 -11.97
C PRO A 281 -2.65 17.35 -12.32
N VAL A 282 -2.24 17.27 -13.59
CA VAL A 282 -1.51 16.11 -14.14
C VAL A 282 -0.02 16.27 -13.88
N VAL A 283 0.59 15.26 -13.28
CA VAL A 283 2.04 15.17 -13.07
C VAL A 283 2.61 14.21 -14.11
N GLY A 284 3.69 14.62 -14.77
CA GLY A 284 4.40 13.78 -15.73
C GLY A 284 5.39 12.81 -15.06
N GLY A 285 6.30 12.27 -15.85
CA GLY A 285 7.34 11.32 -15.38
C GLY A 285 7.18 9.93 -15.99
N GLU A 286 6.36 9.79 -17.02
CA GLU A 286 6.19 8.56 -17.79
C GLU A 286 7.53 8.05 -18.32
N ASP A 287 8.39 8.94 -18.84
CA ASP A 287 9.73 8.61 -19.33
C ASP A 287 10.67 8.11 -18.22
N ARG A 288 10.58 8.69 -17.02
CA ARG A 288 11.41 8.35 -15.86
C ARG A 288 11.02 7.04 -15.20
N TYR A 289 9.72 6.77 -15.09
CA TYR A 289 9.19 5.69 -14.25
C TYR A 289 8.69 4.49 -15.05
N ARG A 290 8.75 4.51 -16.38
CA ARG A 290 8.38 3.36 -17.19
C ARG A 290 9.30 2.16 -16.95
N THR A 291 8.72 0.98 -16.84
CA THR A 291 9.45 -0.30 -16.77
C THR A 291 9.07 -1.18 -17.95
N THR A 292 9.94 -2.14 -18.29
CA THR A 292 9.67 -3.09 -19.40
C THR A 292 8.57 -4.09 -19.05
N SER A 293 8.45 -4.46 -17.78
CA SER A 293 7.45 -5.39 -17.28
C SER A 293 6.97 -5.01 -15.88
N LEU A 294 5.87 -5.63 -15.46
CA LEU A 294 5.33 -5.48 -14.11
C LEU A 294 6.34 -5.84 -13.01
N VAL A 295 7.28 -6.75 -13.29
CA VAL A 295 8.27 -7.25 -12.32
C VAL A 295 9.72 -6.91 -12.71
N SER A 296 9.91 -5.87 -13.54
CA SER A 296 11.22 -5.29 -13.87
C SER A 296 11.55 -4.10 -12.98
N ALA A 297 12.84 -3.88 -12.72
CA ALA A 297 13.35 -2.75 -11.94
C ALA A 297 14.05 -1.69 -12.82
N ASP A 298 13.82 -1.72 -14.13
CA ASP A 298 14.61 -1.03 -15.15
C ASP A 298 14.10 0.37 -15.52
N CYS A 299 13.52 1.09 -14.57
CA CYS A 299 13.13 2.48 -14.81
C CYS A 299 14.33 3.43 -14.67
N GLY A 300 14.27 4.58 -15.33
CA GLY A 300 15.41 5.50 -15.47
C GLY A 300 15.93 6.10 -14.16
N VAL A 301 15.12 6.09 -13.10
CA VAL A 301 15.49 6.63 -11.78
C VAL A 301 15.20 5.65 -10.64
N CYS A 302 14.92 4.38 -10.96
CA CYS A 302 14.64 3.35 -9.96
C CYS A 302 15.86 3.08 -9.08
N LEU A 303 15.63 2.89 -7.79
CA LEU A 303 16.68 2.67 -6.79
C LEU A 303 16.83 1.20 -6.40
N PHE A 304 15.78 0.41 -6.62
CA PHE A 304 15.74 -0.97 -6.17
C PHE A 304 16.85 -1.80 -6.80
N ALA A 305 17.57 -2.51 -5.93
CA ALA A 305 18.53 -3.52 -6.32
C ALA A 305 18.18 -4.82 -5.58
N PRO A 306 18.01 -5.95 -6.29
CA PRO A 306 17.82 -7.24 -5.64
C PRO A 306 18.96 -7.52 -4.66
N ALA A 307 18.68 -8.19 -3.55
CA ALA A 307 19.68 -8.52 -2.53
C ALA A 307 20.94 -9.19 -3.12
N GLU A 308 20.78 -10.06 -4.11
CA GLU A 308 21.87 -10.72 -4.86
C GLU A 308 22.79 -9.73 -5.58
N ALA A 309 22.26 -8.62 -6.09
CA ALA A 309 23.02 -7.57 -6.74
C ALA A 309 23.78 -6.67 -5.74
N LEU A 310 23.27 -6.56 -4.50
CA LEU A 310 23.93 -5.82 -3.42
C LEU A 310 25.14 -6.59 -2.86
N VAL A 311 25.07 -7.92 -2.79
CA VAL A 311 26.20 -8.77 -2.40
C VAL A 311 27.36 -8.67 -3.42
N ASN A 312 27.05 -8.67 -4.72
CA ASN A 312 28.06 -8.52 -5.77
C ASN A 312 28.72 -7.13 -5.80
N LYS A 313 28.03 -6.07 -5.37
CA LYS A 313 28.64 -4.72 -5.23
C LYS A 313 29.63 -4.64 -4.06
N ASN A 314 29.38 -5.39 -2.98
CA ASN A 314 30.27 -5.41 -1.81
C ASN A 314 31.51 -6.30 -1.99
N GLN A 315 31.54 -7.19 -2.99
CA GLN A 315 32.72 -7.99 -3.32
C GLN A 315 33.77 -7.25 -4.17
N VAL A 316 33.46 -6.06 -4.70
CA VAL A 316 34.40 -5.23 -5.49
C VAL A 316 34.84 -4.01 -4.68
N ILE A 317 35.26 -4.25 -3.43
CA ILE A 317 36.22 -3.37 -2.76
C ILE A 317 37.46 -4.22 -2.56
N ASP A 318 38.27 -4.30 -3.62
CA ASP A 318 39.66 -4.72 -3.48
C ASP A 318 40.34 -3.69 -2.58
N TYR A 319 40.49 -4.02 -1.30
CA TYR A 319 41.41 -3.32 -0.44
C TYR A 319 42.80 -3.64 -0.99
N GLY A 320 43.25 -2.82 -1.95
CA GLY A 320 44.59 -2.89 -2.50
C GLY A 320 45.57 -3.00 -1.35
N VAL A 321 46.30 -4.11 -1.31
CA VAL A 321 47.30 -4.41 -0.28
C VAL A 321 48.28 -3.25 -0.25
N LEU A 322 48.32 -2.50 0.86
CA LEU A 322 49.24 -1.40 1.06
C LEU A 322 50.66 -1.97 1.21
N ASP A 323 51.48 -1.87 0.17
CA ASP A 323 52.88 -2.28 0.20
C ASP A 323 53.73 -1.22 0.91
N CYS A 324 54.03 -1.46 2.19
CA CYS A 324 54.88 -0.61 3.02
C CYS A 324 56.39 -0.88 2.84
N THR A 325 56.84 -1.56 1.78
CA THR A 325 58.27 -1.81 1.53
C THR A 325 58.98 -0.68 0.79
N GLY A 326 58.23 0.30 0.26
CA GLY A 326 58.76 1.47 -0.43
C GLY A 326 59.25 2.56 0.52
N VAL A 327 60.52 2.95 0.40
CA VAL A 327 61.10 4.12 1.10
C VAL A 327 60.55 5.40 0.46
N ALA A 328 59.42 5.90 0.96
CA ALA A 328 58.85 7.17 0.50
C ALA A 328 59.52 8.35 1.22
N ASN A 329 60.37 9.08 0.49
CA ASN A 329 60.75 10.44 0.84
C ASN A 329 59.68 11.41 0.30
N SER A 330 59.16 12.24 1.20
CA SER A 330 58.27 13.41 0.98
C SER A 330 56.75 13.17 0.87
N GLY A 331 56.00 13.87 1.73
CA GLY A 331 54.56 14.10 1.62
C GLY A 331 53.75 13.52 2.78
N ASN A 332 52.94 14.36 3.45
CA ASN A 332 52.06 13.98 4.56
C ASN A 332 51.05 12.90 4.13
N GLY A 333 51.29 11.64 4.49
CA GLY A 333 50.36 10.53 4.27
C GLY A 333 50.85 9.23 4.91
N ILE A 334 50.01 8.65 5.77
CA ILE A 334 50.02 7.28 6.34
C ILE A 334 51.40 6.77 6.82
N VAL A 335 51.57 6.70 8.15
CA VAL A 335 52.76 6.09 8.79
C VAL A 335 52.52 4.60 8.99
N CYS A 336 53.22 3.75 8.25
CA CYS A 336 53.28 2.31 8.55
C CYS A 336 54.15 2.10 9.81
N ARG A 337 53.56 1.57 10.89
CA ARG A 337 54.31 1.20 12.11
C ARG A 337 54.83 -0.23 11.94
N ARG A 338 56.12 -0.44 12.22
CA ARG A 338 56.74 -1.76 12.23
C ARG A 338 56.42 -2.53 13.49
#